data_AF-A0A1Q4W4E1-F1
#
_entry.id   AF-A0A1Q4W4E1-F1
#
_cell.length_a   1.000
_cell.length_b   1.000
_cell.length_c   1.000
_cell.angle_alpha   90.00
_cell.angle_beta   90.00
_cell.angle_gamma   90.00
#
_symmetry.space_group_name_H-M   'P 1'
#
loop_
_entity.id
_entity.type
_entity.pdbx_description
1 polymer ?
#
loop_
_entity_poly.entity_id
_entity_poly.type
_entity_poly.pdbx_seq_one_letter_code
_entity_poly.pdbx_strand_id
1 'polypeptide(L)'
;MATLLRGEVRAILQPAGHAQYKGAYCPPGVPYREVRRGPFDGKADIAVRPDPNGELPRHMTFGGGTVVYEYDGRDQQGRAVYRYAPRLSPSHRTVMNGVAEVYAEHTLKGNR
;
A
#
# COMPACT_ATOMS: atom_id res chain seq x y z
N MET A 1 -18.08 2.60 15.65
CA MET A 1 -17.79 1.23 15.17
C MET A 1 -18.48 1.04 13.85
N ALA A 2 -17.77 0.76 12.75
CA ALA A 2 -18.40 0.45 11.48
C ALA A 2 -19.01 -0.96 11.55
N THR A 3 -20.34 -1.04 11.42
CA THR A 3 -21.08 -2.30 11.30
C THR A 3 -20.86 -2.81 9.89
N LEU A 4 -20.20 -3.97 9.76
CA LEU A 4 -20.03 -4.63 8.46
C LEU A 4 -21.41 -4.99 7.91
N LEU A 5 -21.65 -4.75 6.62
CA LEU A 5 -22.82 -5.28 5.95
C LEU A 5 -22.70 -6.80 5.82
N ARG A 6 -23.83 -7.49 5.68
CA ARG A 6 -23.87 -8.95 5.59
C ARG A 6 -22.98 -9.43 4.44
N GLY A 7 -21.92 -10.17 4.78
CA GLY A 7 -20.95 -10.73 3.83
C GLY A 7 -19.66 -9.93 3.64
N GLU A 8 -19.50 -8.77 4.28
CA GLU A 8 -18.24 -8.02 4.23
C GLU A 8 -17.18 -8.58 5.20
N VAL A 9 -15.93 -8.52 4.77
CA VAL A 9 -14.75 -8.90 5.55
C VAL A 9 -13.97 -7.62 5.87
N ARG A 10 -13.50 -7.49 7.12
CA ARG A 10 -12.59 -6.37 7.47
C ARG A 10 -11.26 -6.54 6.76
N ALA A 11 -10.75 -5.44 6.24
CA ALA A 11 -9.45 -5.36 5.61
C ALA A 11 -8.52 -4.41 6.38
N ILE A 12 -7.23 -4.75 6.39
CA ILE A 12 -6.15 -3.89 6.85
C ILE A 12 -5.18 -3.64 5.71
N LEU A 13 -4.82 -2.37 5.53
CA LEU A 13 -3.80 -1.96 4.57
C LEU A 13 -2.43 -1.93 5.23
N GLN A 14 -1.46 -2.59 4.62
CA GLN A 14 -0.10 -2.69 5.12
C GLN A 14 0.93 -2.24 4.08
N PRO A 15 2.13 -1.83 4.52
CA PRO A 15 3.23 -1.57 3.61
C PRO A 15 3.55 -2.78 2.71
N ALA A 16 4.15 -2.48 1.56
CA ALA A 16 4.56 -3.48 0.58
C ALA A 16 5.40 -4.59 1.23
N GLY A 17 5.13 -5.84 0.89
CA GLY A 17 5.97 -6.98 1.25
C GLY A 17 7.14 -7.12 0.28
N HIS A 18 7.99 -8.12 0.51
CA HIS A 18 9.12 -8.38 -0.40
C HIS A 18 8.64 -8.75 -1.82
N ALA A 19 7.54 -9.51 -1.92
CA ALA A 19 6.93 -9.90 -3.18
C ALA A 19 6.36 -8.70 -3.95
N GLN A 20 5.54 -7.88 -3.28
CA GLN A 20 4.88 -6.72 -3.90
C GLN A 20 5.86 -5.60 -4.26
N TYR A 21 6.99 -5.53 -3.58
CA TYR A 21 8.06 -4.60 -3.87
C TYR A 21 8.91 -4.99 -5.09
N LYS A 22 9.00 -6.27 -5.45
CA LYS A 22 9.94 -6.74 -6.47
C LYS A 22 9.75 -6.02 -7.82
N GLY A 23 10.76 -5.25 -8.23
CA GLY A 23 10.75 -4.45 -9.46
C GLY A 23 10.06 -3.09 -9.33
N ALA A 24 9.76 -2.64 -8.11
CA ALA A 24 9.30 -1.29 -7.85
C ALA A 24 10.40 -0.25 -8.15
N TYR A 25 9.98 0.96 -8.51
CA TYR A 25 10.89 2.08 -8.66
C TYR A 25 11.44 2.52 -7.30
N CYS A 26 12.76 2.48 -7.14
CA CYS A 26 13.46 2.91 -5.93
C CYS A 26 14.44 4.03 -6.30
N PRO A 27 14.15 5.29 -5.98
CA PRO A 27 15.08 6.38 -6.26
C PRO A 27 16.35 6.24 -5.38
N PRO A 28 17.54 6.63 -5.90
CA PRO A 28 18.77 6.66 -5.11
C PRO A 28 18.64 7.56 -3.88
N GLY A 29 19.29 7.17 -2.77
CA GLY A 29 19.31 7.97 -1.54
C GLY A 29 18.04 7.91 -0.69
N VAL A 30 16.94 7.33 -1.20
CA VAL A 30 15.71 7.13 -0.41
C VAL A 30 15.78 5.79 0.33
N PRO A 31 15.56 5.77 1.65
CA PRO A 31 15.54 4.52 2.41
C PRO A 31 14.41 3.58 1.96
N TYR A 32 14.73 2.29 1.89
CA TYR A 32 13.80 1.24 1.49
C TYR A 32 12.47 1.22 2.28
N ARG A 33 12.53 1.59 3.56
CA ARG A 33 11.33 1.69 4.42
C ARG A 33 10.32 2.74 3.93
N GLU A 34 10.78 3.77 3.23
CA GLU A 34 9.90 4.81 2.67
C GLU A 34 9.28 4.34 1.35
N VAL A 35 10.07 3.65 0.51
CA VAL A 35 9.59 3.13 -0.79
C VAL A 35 8.48 2.09 -0.62
N ARG A 36 8.46 1.38 0.51
CA ARG A 36 7.43 0.40 0.83
C ARG A 36 6.11 1.00 1.30
N ARG A 37 6.08 2.28 1.68
CA ARG A 37 4.89 2.89 2.27
C ARG A 37 3.90 3.29 1.19
N GLY A 38 2.68 2.79 1.34
CA GLY A 38 1.52 3.27 0.60
C GLY A 38 0.83 4.42 1.34
N PRO A 39 0.12 5.32 0.63
CA PRO A 39 -0.56 6.47 1.24
C PRO A 39 -1.65 6.11 2.26
N PHE A 40 -2.15 4.88 2.22
CA PHE A 40 -3.26 4.42 3.06
C PHE A 40 -2.84 3.33 4.06
N ASP A 41 -1.54 3.13 4.26
CA ASP A 41 -1.02 2.13 5.19
C ASP A 41 -1.52 2.39 6.62
N GLY A 42 -1.83 1.31 7.34
CA GLY A 42 -2.37 1.37 8.71
C GLY A 42 -3.89 1.59 8.76
N LYS A 43 -4.54 1.86 7.61
CA LYS A 43 -5.99 1.95 7.54
C LYS A 43 -6.62 0.57 7.78
N ALA A 44 -7.48 0.47 8.80
CA ALA A 44 -8.05 -0.78 9.29
C ALA A 44 -9.59 -0.76 9.40
N ASP A 45 -10.21 0.35 9.00
CA ASP A 45 -11.67 0.56 8.92
C ASP A 45 -12.22 0.25 7.52
N ILE A 46 -11.47 -0.52 6.72
CA ILE A 46 -11.88 -0.89 5.37
C ILE A 46 -12.70 -2.18 5.43
N ALA A 47 -13.84 -2.17 4.75
CA ALA A 47 -14.62 -3.36 4.48
C ALA A 47 -14.41 -3.77 3.02
N VAL A 48 -14.21 -5.06 2.78
CA VAL A 48 -14.13 -5.63 1.44
C VAL A 48 -15.23 -6.67 1.27
N ARG A 49 -15.92 -6.61 0.14
CA ARG A 49 -16.94 -7.58 -0.21
C ARG A 49 -16.30 -8.70 -1.05
N PRO A 50 -16.40 -9.97 -0.61
CA PRO A 50 -16.06 -11.10 -1.45
C PRO A 50 -16.93 -11.13 -2.72
N ASP A 51 -16.40 -11.75 -3.76
CA ASP A 51 -17.13 -12.04 -4.98
C ASP A 51 -18.24 -13.09 -4.73
N PRO A 52 -19.09 -13.40 -5.73
CA PRO A 52 -20.13 -14.43 -5.59
C PRO A 52 -19.60 -15.83 -5.26
N ASN A 53 -18.33 -16.12 -5.53
CA ASN A 53 -17.67 -17.38 -5.21
C ASN A 53 -17.07 -17.39 -3.79
N GLY A 54 -17.15 -16.27 -3.06
CA GLY A 54 -16.59 -16.10 -1.73
C GLY A 54 -15.11 -15.71 -1.71
N GLU A 55 -14.50 -15.47 -2.88
CA GLU A 55 -13.12 -15.03 -3.00
C GLU A 55 -12.99 -13.53 -2.77
N LEU A 56 -11.90 -13.12 -2.13
CA LEU A 56 -11.61 -11.71 -1.95
C LEU A 56 -10.98 -11.12 -3.22
N PRO A 57 -11.32 -9.86 -3.59
CA PRO A 57 -10.70 -9.18 -4.70
C PRO A 57 -9.17 -9.23 -4.59
N ARG A 58 -8.49 -9.68 -5.64
CA ARG A 58 -7.02 -9.74 -5.62
C ARG A 58 -6.38 -8.36 -5.42
N HIS A 59 -7.01 -7.31 -5.97
CA HIS A 59 -6.51 -5.94 -5.88
C HIS A 59 -7.57 -4.99 -5.33
N MET A 60 -7.16 -4.11 -4.43
CA MET A 60 -7.92 -2.92 -4.04
C MET A 60 -7.27 -1.69 -4.66
N THR A 61 -8.09 -0.79 -5.19
CA THR A 61 -7.60 0.45 -5.78
C THR A 61 -8.20 1.68 -5.09
N PHE A 62 -7.41 2.73 -4.99
CA PHE A 62 -7.77 4.00 -4.37
C PHE A 62 -7.36 5.16 -5.27
N GLY A 63 -7.92 6.34 -5.02
CA GLY A 63 -7.60 7.56 -5.78
C GLY A 63 -7.84 7.39 -7.29
N GLY A 64 -8.97 6.80 -7.67
CA GLY A 64 -9.32 6.57 -9.08
C GLY A 64 -8.45 5.54 -9.80
N GLY A 65 -7.88 4.56 -9.08
CA GLY A 65 -7.03 3.52 -9.67
C GLY A 65 -5.53 3.82 -9.59
N THR A 66 -5.13 4.97 -9.05
CA THR A 66 -3.73 5.41 -9.02
C THR A 66 -2.89 4.76 -7.91
N VAL A 67 -3.54 4.19 -6.91
CA VAL A 67 -2.91 3.48 -5.79
C VAL A 67 -3.52 2.09 -5.70
N VAL A 68 -2.66 1.06 -5.70
CA VAL A 68 -3.06 -0.34 -5.72
C VAL A 68 -2.51 -1.05 -4.50
N TYR A 69 -3.36 -1.85 -3.86
CA TYR A 69 -2.98 -2.81 -2.84
C TYR A 69 -3.34 -4.23 -3.29
N GLU A 70 -2.46 -5.20 -3.06
CA GLU A 70 -2.66 -6.61 -3.42
C GLU A 70 -2.97 -7.44 -2.18
N TYR A 71 -3.93 -8.36 -2.30
CA TYR A 71 -4.30 -9.29 -1.25
C TYR A 71 -3.13 -10.21 -0.89
N ASP A 72 -2.82 -10.28 0.41
CA ASP A 72 -1.69 -11.03 0.99
C ASP A 72 -2.14 -12.08 2.02
N GLY A 73 -3.43 -12.46 1.97
CA GLY A 73 -4.01 -13.43 2.88
C GLY A 73 -4.76 -12.79 4.05
N ARG A 74 -4.83 -13.50 5.18
CA ARG A 74 -5.56 -13.06 6.37
C ARG A 74 -4.64 -13.02 7.58
N ASP A 75 -4.93 -12.10 8.50
CA ASP A 75 -4.27 -12.06 9.79
C ASP A 75 -4.88 -13.06 10.79
N GLN A 76 -4.30 -13.11 11.99
CA GLN A 76 -4.75 -14.00 13.07
C GLN A 76 -6.18 -13.70 13.55
N GLN A 77 -6.69 -12.50 13.30
CA GLN A 77 -8.04 -12.08 13.62
C GLN A 77 -9.02 -12.32 12.45
N GLY A 78 -8.56 -12.97 11.37
CA GLY A 78 -9.36 -13.28 10.19
C GLY A 78 -9.64 -12.08 9.28
N ARG A 79 -8.97 -10.93 9.49
CA ARG A 79 -9.07 -9.76 8.62
C ARG A 79 -8.25 -9.99 7.36
N ALA A 80 -8.76 -9.53 6.23
CA ALA A 80 -8.03 -9.53 4.97
C ALA A 80 -6.84 -8.56 5.03
N VAL A 81 -5.66 -9.02 4.68
CA VAL A 81 -4.46 -8.18 4.59
C VAL A 81 -4.26 -7.80 3.15
N TYR A 82 -4.18 -6.51 2.89
CA TYR A 82 -3.84 -5.97 1.59
C TYR A 82 -2.54 -5.18 1.73
N ARG A 83 -1.51 -5.57 0.97
CA ARG A 83 -0.22 -4.89 0.97
C ARG A 83 -0.12 -3.92 -0.18
N TYR A 84 0.48 -2.77 0.06
CA TYR A 84 0.74 -1.80 -1.00
C TYR A 84 1.51 -2.49 -2.14
N ALA A 85 1.08 -2.23 -3.39
CA ALA A 85 1.70 -2.78 -4.59
C ALA A 85 2.35 -1.63 -5.40
N PRO A 86 3.57 -1.19 -5.03
CA PRO A 86 4.30 -0.12 -5.70
C PRO A 86 4.35 -0.26 -7.22
N ARG A 87 4.66 -1.47 -7.70
CA ARG A 87 4.79 -1.77 -9.13
C ARG A 87 3.47 -1.62 -9.89
N LEU A 88 2.34 -1.88 -9.23
CA LEU A 88 1.01 -1.80 -9.84
C LEU A 88 0.39 -0.41 -9.68
N SER A 89 0.98 0.47 -8.88
CA SER A 89 0.43 1.78 -8.56
C SER A 89 0.98 2.85 -9.53
N PRO A 90 0.18 3.40 -10.47
CA PRO A 90 0.67 4.40 -11.41
C PRO A 90 1.27 5.64 -10.74
N SER A 91 0.76 6.02 -9.56
CA SER A 91 1.26 7.19 -8.82
C SER A 91 2.61 6.95 -8.14
N HIS A 92 3.07 5.70 -8.00
CA HIS A 92 4.21 5.35 -7.16
C HIS A 92 5.48 6.12 -7.52
N ARG A 93 5.81 6.18 -8.81
CA ARG A 93 7.00 6.88 -9.29
C ARG A 93 6.96 8.38 -8.98
N THR A 94 5.83 9.02 -9.23
CA THR A 94 5.65 10.46 -8.95
C THR A 94 5.83 10.76 -7.47
N VAL A 95 5.22 9.95 -6.59
CA VAL A 95 5.37 10.11 -5.13
C VAL A 95 6.83 9.91 -4.72
N MET A 96 7.50 8.88 -5.23
CA MET A 96 8.90 8.60 -4.91
C MET A 96 9.87 9.67 -5.40
N ASN A 97 9.60 10.32 -6.54
CA ASN A 97 10.39 11.46 -6.98
C ASN A 97 10.33 12.62 -5.97
N GLY A 98 9.13 12.98 -5.49
CA GLY A 98 8.99 14.02 -4.47
C GLY A 98 9.66 13.64 -3.14
N VAL A 99 9.60 12.36 -2.73
CA VAL A 99 10.33 11.88 -1.55
C VAL A 99 11.85 12.01 -1.77
N ALA A 100 12.35 11.66 -2.95
CA ALA A 100 13.77 11.76 -3.27
C ALA A 100 14.28 13.21 -3.22
N GLU A 101 13.50 14.17 -3.73
CA GLU A 101 13.82 15.60 -3.65
C GLU A 101 13.97 16.06 -2.20
N VAL A 102 13.02 15.71 -1.33
CA VAL A 102 13.07 16.04 0.10
C VAL A 102 14.32 15.44 0.76
N TYR A 103 14.63 14.18 0.50
CA TYR A 103 15.83 13.54 1.05
C TYR A 103 17.12 14.19 0.55
N ALA A 104 17.20 14.54 -0.74
CA ALA A 104 18.36 15.22 -1.31
C ALA A 104 18.56 16.61 -0.67
N GLU A 105 17.49 17.37 -0.47
CA GLU A 105 17.56 18.66 0.23
C GLU A 105 18.07 18.52 1.67
N HIS A 106 17.59 17.53 2.41
CA HIS A 106 18.02 17.27 3.78
C HIS A 106 19.51 16.90 3.85
N THR A 107 20.02 16.10 2.91
CA THR A 107 21.44 15.80 2.82
C THR A 107 22.29 17.04 2.54
N LEU A 108 21.82 17.94 1.67
CA LEU A 108 22.53 19.19 1.36
C LEU A 108 22.54 20.18 2.55
N LYS A 109 21.44 20.27 3.31
CA LYS A 109 21.31 21.16 4.46
C LYS A 109 22.03 20.63 5.71
N GLY A 110 22.13 19.32 5.88
CA GLY A 110 22.84 18.69 7.01
C GLY A 110 24.36 18.66 6.90
N ASN A 111 24.91 18.97 5.72
CA ASN A 111 26.35 19.04 5.44
C ASN A 111 26.91 20.48 5.43
N ARG A 112 26.15 21.47 5.93
CA ARG A 112 26.61 22.84 6.20
C ARG A 112 26.67 23.07 7.69
#